data_AF-X1LWR1-F1
#
_entry.id   AF-X1LWR1-F1
#
_cell.length_a   1.000
_cell.length_b   1.000
_cell.length_c   1.000
_cell.angle_alpha   90.00
_cell.angle_beta   90.00
_cell.angle_gamma   90.00
#
_symmetry.space_group_name_H-M   'P 1'
#
loop_
_entity.id
_entity.type
_entity.pdbx_description
1 polymer ?
#
loop_
_entity_poly.entity_id
_entity_poly.type
_entity_poly.pdbx_seq_one_letter_code
_entity_poly.pdbx_strand_id
1 'polypeptide(L)'
;MLDATQGPDLGAPYEIRPPERPYLEEVAKDPGTLKIAFNTNSPIGTPVHSECVKTVENAAHLLEEMGHHLEEARPEIDGLGLAKSYLAMYFGEVAADLDELGSVLKRKAGPKDVEPLTYILGLLGRSFSSGYLVEALRRWDHAARKMG
;
A
#
# COMPACT_ATOMS: atom_id res chain seq x y z
N MET A 1 -2.33 20.24 -3.16
CA MET A 1 -1.36 19.43 -2.40
C MET A 1 -0.40 18.73 -3.33
N LEU A 2 -0.84 17.86 -4.25
CA LEU A 2 0.07 17.15 -5.17
C LEU A 2 0.99 18.10 -5.96
N ASP A 3 0.46 19.20 -6.52
CA ASP A 3 1.28 20.20 -7.22
C ASP A 3 2.37 20.84 -6.36
N ALA A 4 2.15 20.91 -5.04
CA ALA A 4 3.09 21.52 -4.12
C ALA A 4 4.13 20.54 -3.57
N THR A 5 3.89 19.22 -3.66
CA THR A 5 4.70 18.20 -2.95
C THR A 5 5.20 17.06 -3.85
N GLN A 6 4.86 17.04 -5.13
CA GLN A 6 5.31 16.01 -6.05
C GLN A 6 6.78 16.16 -6.44
N GLY A 7 7.39 15.05 -6.87
CA GLY A 7 8.78 14.97 -7.31
C GLY A 7 9.65 14.20 -6.31
N PRO A 8 10.74 13.56 -6.77
CA PRO A 8 11.67 12.87 -5.89
C PRO A 8 12.49 13.89 -5.08
N ASP A 9 12.70 13.61 -3.80
CA ASP A 9 13.73 14.31 -3.00
C ASP A 9 15.10 13.65 -3.20
N LEU A 10 16.17 14.32 -2.77
CA LEU A 10 17.53 13.81 -2.83
C LEU A 10 17.65 12.47 -2.10
N GLY A 11 18.01 11.42 -2.84
CA GLY A 11 18.15 10.06 -2.31
C GLY A 11 16.87 9.22 -2.40
N ALA A 12 15.79 9.71 -3.02
CA ALA A 12 14.59 8.90 -3.26
C ALA A 12 14.94 7.61 -4.04
N PRO A 13 14.44 6.44 -3.61
CA PRO A 13 14.76 5.16 -4.25
C PRO A 13 14.05 4.96 -5.59
N TYR A 14 13.00 5.74 -5.86
CA TYR A 14 12.19 5.65 -7.07
C TYR A 14 11.84 7.04 -7.59
N GLU A 15 11.74 7.16 -8.91
CA GLU A 15 11.22 8.34 -9.59
C GLU A 15 9.85 7.99 -10.17
N ILE A 16 8.81 8.72 -9.75
CA ILE A 16 7.46 8.61 -10.28
C ILE A 16 7.34 9.61 -11.43
N ARG A 17 6.84 9.15 -12.58
CA ARG A 17 6.64 10.03 -13.75
C ARG A 17 5.73 11.21 -13.36
N PRO A 18 6.16 12.47 -13.56
CA PRO A 18 5.32 13.62 -13.28
C PRO A 18 4.15 13.70 -14.28
N PRO A 19 3.04 14.37 -13.92
CA PRO A 19 1.97 14.66 -14.86
C PRO A 19 2.46 15.61 -15.96
N GLU A 20 1.77 15.60 -17.10
CA GLU A 20 2.12 16.49 -18.22
C GLU A 20 1.89 17.98 -17.88
N ARG A 21 0.97 18.25 -16.95
CA ARG A 21 0.58 19.58 -16.45
C ARG A 21 0.26 19.51 -14.95
N PRO A 22 0.12 20.64 -14.24
CA PRO A 22 -0.30 20.63 -12.84
C PRO A 22 -1.58 19.81 -12.63
N TYR A 23 -1.65 19.04 -11.55
CA TYR A 23 -2.81 18.24 -11.18
C TYR A 23 -4.08 19.09 -11.04
N LEU A 24 -3.95 20.34 -10.57
CA LEU A 24 -5.06 21.28 -10.51
C LEU A 24 -5.63 21.64 -11.88
N GLU A 25 -4.83 21.56 -12.95
CA GLU A 25 -5.32 21.74 -14.31
C GLU A 25 -5.89 20.43 -14.88
N GLU A 26 -5.25 19.29 -14.60
CA GLU A 26 -5.72 17.98 -15.07
C GLU A 26 -7.09 17.59 -14.50
N VAL A 27 -7.42 17.97 -13.26
CA VAL A 27 -8.72 17.63 -12.65
C VAL A 27 -9.92 18.29 -13.36
N ALA A 28 -9.70 19.40 -14.06
CA ALA A 28 -10.75 20.10 -14.80
C ALA A 28 -10.99 19.52 -16.21
N LYS A 29 -10.16 18.56 -16.63
CA LYS A 29 -10.23 17.97 -17.97
C LYS A 29 -11.20 16.80 -17.99
N ASP A 30 -11.97 16.72 -19.08
CA ASP A 30 -12.78 15.55 -19.38
C ASP A 30 -11.87 14.33 -19.67
N PRO A 31 -11.96 13.25 -18.88
CA PRO A 31 -11.19 12.03 -19.11
C PRO A 31 -11.72 11.21 -20.31
N GLY A 32 -12.89 11.56 -20.85
CA GLY A 32 -13.61 10.76 -21.83
C GLY A 32 -14.15 9.46 -21.23
N THR A 33 -14.43 8.47 -22.08
CA THR A 33 -14.92 7.16 -21.65
C THR A 33 -13.77 6.28 -21.19
N LEU A 34 -13.74 5.93 -19.91
CA LEU A 34 -12.79 5.00 -19.31
C LEU A 34 -13.36 3.58 -19.26
N LYS A 35 -12.46 2.60 -19.27
CA LYS A 35 -12.76 1.21 -18.90
C LYS A 35 -12.31 0.99 -17.45
N ILE A 36 -13.26 0.70 -16.57
CA ILE A 36 -13.04 0.66 -15.12
C ILE A 36 -13.38 -0.73 -14.59
N ALA A 37 -12.39 -1.41 -14.03
CA ALA A 37 -12.59 -2.63 -13.28
C ALA A 37 -12.94 -2.31 -11.82
N PHE A 38 -13.91 -3.02 -11.23
CA PHE A 38 -14.20 -2.95 -9.79
C PHE A 38 -14.30 -4.34 -9.16
N ASN A 39 -14.07 -4.42 -7.85
CA ASN A 39 -14.12 -5.65 -7.07
C ASN A 39 -14.55 -5.33 -5.62
N THR A 40 -15.44 -6.15 -5.07
CA THR A 40 -15.95 -6.02 -3.69
C THR A 40 -15.39 -7.09 -2.74
N ASN A 41 -14.60 -8.04 -3.24
CA ASN A 41 -14.05 -9.13 -2.46
C ASN A 41 -12.76 -8.73 -1.74
N SER A 42 -12.62 -9.22 -0.51
CA SER A 42 -11.36 -9.15 0.23
C SER A 42 -10.27 -9.95 -0.47
N PRO A 43 -9.05 -9.40 -0.65
CA PRO A 43 -7.93 -10.13 -1.26
C PRO A 43 -7.47 -11.32 -0.39
N ILE A 44 -7.78 -11.31 0.91
CA ILE A 44 -7.47 -12.40 1.85
C ILE A 44 -8.67 -13.31 2.13
N GLY A 45 -9.79 -13.13 1.41
CA GLY A 45 -10.98 -13.98 1.53
C GLY A 45 -11.81 -13.77 2.80
N THR A 46 -11.55 -12.71 3.57
CA THR A 46 -12.38 -12.36 4.73
C THR A 46 -13.72 -11.76 4.28
N PRO A 47 -14.81 -11.93 5.06
CA PRO A 47 -16.07 -11.27 4.77
C PRO A 47 -15.91 -9.75 4.70
N VAL A 48 -16.56 -9.13 3.72
CA VAL A 48 -16.68 -7.68 3.59
C VAL A 48 -18.08 -7.27 4.04
N HIS A 49 -18.18 -6.20 4.82
CA HIS A 49 -19.47 -5.71 5.31
C HIS A 49 -20.39 -5.33 4.14
N SER A 50 -21.67 -5.72 4.22
CA SER A 50 -22.62 -5.54 3.11
C SER A 50 -22.81 -4.09 2.69
N GLU A 51 -22.71 -3.14 3.63
CA GLU A 51 -22.77 -1.71 3.31
C GLU A 51 -21.55 -1.24 2.49
N CYS A 52 -20.37 -1.80 2.73
CA CYS A 52 -19.17 -1.49 1.93
C CYS A 52 -19.31 -2.05 0.51
N VAL A 53 -19.82 -3.27 0.37
CA VAL A 53 -20.13 -3.88 -0.94
C VAL A 53 -21.10 -2.98 -1.71
N LYS A 54 -22.23 -2.63 -1.10
CA LYS A 54 -23.25 -1.76 -1.71
C LYS A 54 -22.70 -0.38 -2.09
N THR A 55 -21.80 0.18 -1.28
CA THR A 55 -21.18 1.49 -1.57
C THR A 55 -20.32 1.43 -2.83
N VAL A 56 -19.54 0.36 -3.01
CA VAL A 56 -18.73 0.17 -4.24
C VAL A 56 -19.63 -0.05 -5.45
N GLU A 57 -20.68 -0.88 -5.33
CA GLU A 57 -21.65 -1.12 -6.41
C GLU A 57 -22.39 0.17 -6.83
N ASN A 58 -22.79 1.00 -5.86
CA ASN A 58 -23.41 2.30 -6.16
C ASN A 58 -22.44 3.25 -6.88
N ALA A 59 -21.17 3.29 -6.45
CA ALA A 59 -20.15 4.10 -7.11
C ALA A 59 -19.88 3.61 -8.53
N ALA A 60 -19.87 2.29 -8.74
CA ALA A 60 -19.80 1.68 -10.05
C ALA A 60 -20.98 2.13 -10.94
N HIS A 61 -22.22 1.97 -10.47
CA HIS A 61 -23.39 2.43 -11.23
C HIS A 61 -23.35 3.93 -11.57
N LEU A 62 -22.92 4.79 -10.65
CA LEU A 62 -22.77 6.22 -10.92
C LEU A 62 -21.76 6.48 -12.05
N LEU A 63 -20.62 5.78 -12.06
CA LEU A 63 -19.62 5.90 -13.12
C LEU A 63 -20.15 5.39 -14.48
N GLU A 64 -20.98 4.34 -14.47
CA GLU A 64 -21.65 3.83 -15.66
C GLU A 64 -22.65 4.86 -16.22
N GLU A 65 -23.46 5.49 -15.36
CA GLU A 65 -24.38 6.57 -15.74
C GLU A 65 -23.66 7.79 -16.32
N MET A 66 -22.42 8.05 -15.87
CA MET A 66 -21.53 9.09 -16.42
C MET A 66 -20.91 8.72 -17.77
N GLY A 67 -21.17 7.52 -18.30
CA GLY A 67 -20.74 7.08 -19.63
C GLY A 67 -19.43 6.29 -19.65
N HIS A 68 -18.99 5.74 -18.51
CA HIS A 68 -17.84 4.83 -18.45
C HIS A 68 -18.26 3.38 -18.69
N HIS A 69 -17.30 2.52 -19.06
CA HIS A 69 -17.50 1.08 -19.20
C HIS A 69 -16.99 0.37 -17.95
N LEU A 70 -17.89 -0.34 -17.27
CA LEU A 70 -17.54 -1.04 -16.04
C LEU A 70 -17.52 -2.55 -16.24
N GLU A 71 -16.56 -3.19 -15.58
CA GLU A 71 -16.50 -4.64 -15.48
C GLU A 71 -16.16 -5.05 -14.05
N GLU A 72 -16.85 -6.06 -13.53
CA GLU A 72 -16.42 -6.71 -12.30
C GLU A 72 -15.20 -7.58 -12.63
N ALA A 73 -14.05 -7.23 -12.07
CA ALA A 73 -12.79 -7.93 -12.32
C ALA A 73 -11.83 -7.74 -11.15
N ARG A 74 -10.98 -8.74 -10.91
CA ARG A 74 -9.97 -8.71 -9.85
C ARG A 74 -8.63 -9.24 -10.34
N PRO A 75 -7.50 -8.68 -9.88
CA PRO A 75 -6.19 -9.21 -10.22
C PRO A 75 -5.99 -10.59 -9.58
N GLU A 76 -5.36 -11.51 -10.32
CA GLU A 76 -5.06 -12.87 -9.85
C GLU A 76 -3.83 -12.88 -8.93
N ILE A 77 -4.02 -12.43 -7.69
CA ILE A 77 -2.97 -12.32 -6.66
C ILE A 77 -3.19 -13.31 -5.52
N ASP A 78 -2.09 -13.82 -4.95
CA ASP A 78 -2.11 -14.52 -3.65
C ASP A 78 -2.17 -13.48 -2.53
N GLY A 79 -3.37 -13.10 -2.11
CA GLY A 79 -3.54 -12.04 -1.11
C GLY A 79 -2.99 -12.40 0.27
N LEU A 80 -3.04 -13.67 0.69
CA LEU A 80 -2.43 -14.09 1.96
C LEU A 80 -0.89 -14.05 1.87
N GLY A 81 -0.33 -14.48 0.75
CA GLY A 81 1.10 -14.35 0.47
C GLY A 81 1.55 -12.88 0.46
N LEU A 82 0.76 -11.99 -0.15
CA LEU A 82 1.02 -10.55 -0.18
C LEU A 82 0.97 -9.94 1.23
N ALA A 83 -0.06 -10.26 2.02
CA ALA A 83 -0.19 -9.78 3.40
C ALA A 83 0.99 -10.24 4.28
N LYS A 84 1.42 -11.50 4.16
CA LYS A 84 2.62 -12.00 4.88
C LYS A 84 3.89 -11.28 4.46
N SER A 85 4.02 -10.98 3.17
CA SER A 85 5.18 -10.26 2.64
C SER A 85 5.23 -8.84 3.19
N TYR A 86 4.09 -8.14 3.22
CA TYR A 86 3.94 -6.83 3.86
C TYR A 86 4.35 -6.87 5.34
N LEU A 87 3.80 -7.81 6.12
CA LEU A 87 4.11 -7.91 7.55
C LEU A 87 5.58 -8.20 7.81
N ALA A 88 6.23 -9.00 6.95
CA ALA A 88 7.66 -9.28 7.06
C ALA A 88 8.50 -8.00 6.91
N MET A 89 8.21 -7.19 5.89
CA MET A 89 8.88 -5.90 5.66
C MET A 89 8.58 -4.92 6.80
N TYR A 90 7.31 -4.79 7.18
CA TYR A 90 6.87 -3.90 8.25
C TYR A 90 7.55 -4.21 9.59
N PHE A 91 7.61 -5.48 10.00
CA PHE A 91 8.24 -5.83 11.28
C PHE A 91 9.76 -5.62 11.22
N GLY A 92 10.39 -5.86 10.06
CA GLY A 92 11.79 -5.53 9.82
C GLY A 92 12.06 -4.04 9.99
N GLU A 93 11.19 -3.19 9.42
CA GLU A 93 11.27 -1.73 9.57
C GLU A 93 11.15 -1.30 11.03
N VAL A 94 10.13 -1.80 11.75
CA VAL A 94 9.95 -1.49 13.18
C VAL A 94 11.17 -1.92 14.01
N ALA A 95 11.81 -3.04 13.65
CA ALA A 95 13.04 -3.47 14.33
C ALA A 95 14.18 -2.46 14.13
N ALA A 96 14.35 -1.94 12.92
CA ALA A 96 15.34 -0.92 12.58
C ALA A 96 15.02 0.42 13.26
N ASP A 97 13.76 0.86 13.24
CA ASP A 97 13.29 2.08 13.90
C ASP A 97 13.55 2.06 15.41
N LEU A 98 13.37 0.91 16.08
CA LEU A 98 13.69 0.78 17.50
C LEU A 98 15.20 0.92 17.78
N ASP A 99 16.06 0.47 16.86
CA ASP A 99 17.51 0.67 16.98
C ASP A 99 17.87 2.14 16.71
N GLU A 100 17.26 2.77 15.71
CA GLU A 100 17.45 4.18 15.39
C GLU A 100 16.97 5.10 16.53
N LEU A 101 15.84 4.77 17.17
CA LEU A 101 15.31 5.48 18.33
C LEU A 101 16.34 5.56 19.47
N GLY A 102 17.25 4.58 19.54
CA GLY A 102 18.33 4.62 20.53
C GLY A 102 19.28 5.81 20.35
N SER A 103 19.45 6.31 19.12
CA SER A 103 20.24 7.52 18.83
C SER A 103 19.57 8.80 19.35
N VAL A 104 18.23 8.83 19.39
CA VAL A 104 17.43 9.93 19.93
C VAL A 104 17.42 9.88 21.45
N LEU A 105 17.15 8.70 22.02
CA LEU A 105 17.10 8.48 23.48
C LEU A 105 18.48 8.47 24.15
N LYS A 106 19.56 8.39 23.37
CA LYS A 106 20.95 8.20 23.84
C LYS A 106 21.13 6.93 24.70
N ARG A 107 20.27 5.94 24.50
CA ARG A 107 20.30 4.60 25.10
C ARG A 107 19.46 3.65 24.27
N LYS A 108 19.64 2.34 24.42
CA LYS A 108 18.78 1.35 23.75
C LYS A 108 17.30 1.57 24.10
N ALA A 109 16.42 1.55 23.09
CA ALA A 109 14.98 1.56 23.29
C ALA A 109 14.52 0.28 24.00
N GLY A 110 13.62 0.43 24.95
CA GLY A 110 13.03 -0.65 25.74
C GLY A 110 11.50 -0.68 25.63
N PRO A 111 10.85 -1.68 26.26
CA PRO A 111 9.40 -1.90 26.16
C PRO A 111 8.54 -0.77 26.77
N LYS A 112 9.14 0.16 27.52
CA LYS A 112 8.44 1.32 28.11
C LYS A 112 8.53 2.58 27.26
N ASP A 113 9.30 2.55 26.18
CA ASP A 113 9.54 3.73 25.33
C ASP A 113 8.55 3.81 24.16
N VAL A 114 7.79 2.73 23.91
CA VAL A 114 6.81 2.61 22.83
C VAL A 114 5.60 1.81 23.32
N GLU A 115 4.53 1.79 22.53
CA GLU A 115 3.39 0.89 22.76
C GLU A 115 3.86 -0.59 22.79
N PRO A 116 3.28 -1.46 23.66
CA PRO A 116 3.65 -2.86 23.74
C PRO A 116 3.66 -3.61 22.40
N LEU A 117 2.68 -3.34 21.53
CA LEU A 117 2.60 -3.99 20.23
C LEU A 117 3.79 -3.59 19.34
N THR A 118 4.12 -2.30 19.27
CA THR A 118 5.31 -1.81 18.53
C THR A 118 6.58 -2.52 18.98
N TYR A 119 6.77 -2.68 20.29
CA TYR A 119 7.94 -3.40 20.81
C TYR A 119 7.95 -4.87 20.38
N ILE A 120 6.80 -5.56 20.47
CA ILE A 120 6.66 -6.96 20.03
C ILE A 120 6.95 -7.11 18.53
N LEU A 121 6.44 -6.20 17.69
CA LEU A 121 6.68 -6.24 16.25
C LEU A 121 8.16 -6.10 15.92
N GLY A 122 8.87 -5.19 16.59
CA GLY A 122 10.32 -5.06 16.42
C GLY A 122 11.09 -6.30 16.89
N LEU A 123 10.66 -6.97 17.97
CA LEU A 123 11.25 -8.25 18.38
C LEU A 123 11.02 -9.35 17.32
N LEU A 124 9.83 -9.42 16.72
CA LEU A 124 9.53 -10.35 15.63
C LEU A 124 10.38 -10.04 14.39
N GLY A 125 10.52 -8.77 14.02
CA GLY A 125 11.37 -8.34 12.91
C GLY A 125 12.82 -8.80 13.05
N ARG A 126 13.39 -8.72 14.27
CA ARG A 126 14.74 -9.22 14.57
C ARG A 126 14.90 -10.74 14.40
N SER A 127 13.81 -11.50 14.42
CA SER A 127 13.86 -12.95 14.23
C SER A 127 13.95 -13.36 12.75
N PHE A 128 13.70 -12.42 11.82
CA PHE A 128 13.75 -12.70 10.39
C PHE A 128 15.19 -12.68 9.87
N SER A 129 15.51 -13.66 9.02
CA SER A 129 16.78 -13.63 8.28
C SER A 129 16.72 -12.62 7.14
N SER A 130 17.88 -12.12 6.72
CA SER A 130 17.98 -11.26 5.53
C SER A 130 17.45 -11.96 4.28
N GLY A 131 17.69 -13.27 4.14
CA GLY A 131 17.17 -14.07 3.03
C GLY A 131 15.64 -14.10 2.99
N TYR A 132 14.99 -14.23 4.15
CA TYR A 132 13.52 -14.18 4.25
C TYR A 132 12.97 -12.80 3.88
N LEU A 133 13.62 -11.72 4.33
CA LEU A 133 13.22 -10.35 3.97
C LEU A 133 13.30 -10.11 2.45
N VAL A 134 14.40 -10.54 1.82
CA VAL A 134 14.56 -10.43 0.36
C VAL A 134 13.51 -11.25 -0.40
N GLU A 135 13.13 -12.41 0.12
CA GLU A 135 12.03 -13.21 -0.46
C GLU A 135 10.68 -12.47 -0.36
N ALA A 136 10.38 -11.86 0.79
CA ALA A 136 9.17 -11.06 0.98
C ALA A 136 9.11 -9.88 -0.01
N LEU A 137 10.21 -9.15 -0.19
CA LEU A 137 10.31 -8.07 -1.18
C LEU A 137 10.01 -8.56 -2.60
N ARG A 138 10.59 -9.70 -3.01
CA ARG A 138 10.34 -10.27 -4.35
C ARG A 138 8.87 -10.69 -4.55
N ARG A 139 8.22 -11.22 -3.51
CA ARG A 139 6.79 -11.56 -3.57
C ARG A 139 5.92 -10.32 -3.69
N TRP A 140 6.28 -9.25 -2.98
CA TRP A 140 5.64 -7.95 -3.11
C TRP A 140 5.76 -7.40 -4.54
N ASP A 141 6.97 -7.42 -5.11
CA ASP A 141 7.23 -6.97 -6.49
C ASP A 141 6.42 -7.78 -7.53
N HIS A 142 6.30 -9.09 -7.33
CA HIS A 142 5.49 -9.94 -8.21
C HIS A 142 4.01 -9.57 -8.17
N ALA A 143 3.47 -9.29 -6.99
CA ALA A 143 2.09 -8.83 -6.84
C ALA A 143 1.90 -7.44 -7.47
N ALA A 144 2.84 -6.51 -7.28
CA ALA A 144 2.80 -5.18 -7.87
C ALA A 144 2.72 -5.26 -9.41
N ARG A 145 3.55 -6.08 -10.05
CA ARG A 145 3.52 -6.29 -11.52
C ARG A 145 2.21 -6.85 -12.03
N LYS A 146 1.50 -7.64 -11.22
CA LYS A 146 0.18 -8.18 -11.59
C LYS A 146 -0.94 -7.15 -11.46
N MET A 147 -0.78 -6.16 -10.59
CA MET A 147 -1.79 -5.11 -10.37
C MET A 147 -1.66 -3.95 -11.37
N GLY A 148 -0.48 -3.77 -11.98
CA GLY A 148 -0.20 -2.70 -12.94
C GLY A 148 0.67 -1.62 -12.34
#